data_AF-A0A938EHW2-F1
#
_entry.id   AF-A0A938EHW2-F1
#
_cell.length_a   1.000
_cell.length_b   1.000
_cell.length_c   1.000
_cell.angle_alpha   90.00
_cell.angle_beta   90.00
_cell.angle_gamma   90.00
#
_symmetry.space_group_name_H-M   'P 1'
#
loop_
_entity.id
_entity.type
_entity.pdbx_description
1 polymer ?
#
loop_
_entity_poly.entity_id
_entity_poly.type
_entity_poly.pdbx_seq_one_letter_code
_entity_poly.pdbx_strand_id
1 'polypeptide(L)'
;MIGGILGIGLVISYLATAWSGPGEGDTLFNGGFVPGLVVIFVIGLVGVFLFPRTVGMMFTPITFATPVGFVLGWISSGIGFGFVMLGFGVLCWAVTFVIGKVRPEST
;
A
#
# COMPACT_ATOMS: atom_id res chain seq x y z
N MET A 1 15.11 -6.35 -10.21
CA MET A 1 15.77 -5.81 -9.00
C MET A 1 15.14 -4.49 -8.52
N ILE A 2 14.90 -3.50 -9.38
CA ILE A 2 14.32 -2.19 -8.99
C ILE A 2 12.98 -2.30 -8.25
N GLY A 3 12.04 -3.12 -8.73
CA GLY A 3 10.72 -3.27 -8.09
C GLY A 3 10.78 -3.79 -6.66
N GLY A 4 11.73 -4.70 -6.35
CA GLY A 4 11.92 -5.19 -4.98
C GLY A 4 12.48 -4.13 -4.03
N ILE A 5 13.40 -3.29 -4.50
CA ILE A 5 13.94 -2.17 -3.71
C ILE A 5 12.84 -1.15 -3.39
N LEU A 6 12.04 -0.80 -4.41
CA LEU A 6 10.88 0.07 -4.22
C LEU A 6 9.85 -0.55 -3.26
N GLY A 7 9.63 -1.87 -3.36
CA GLY A 7 8.70 -2.58 -2.47
C GLY A 7 9.15 -2.60 -1.01
N ILE A 8 10.44 -2.71 -0.74
CA ILE A 8 11.00 -2.58 0.62
C ILE A 8 10.75 -1.18 1.16
N GLY A 9 11.08 -0.14 0.39
CA GLY A 9 10.83 1.26 0.81
C GLY A 9 9.35 1.50 1.08
N LEU A 10 8.48 0.98 0.22
CA LEU A 10 7.05 1.13 0.34
C LEU A 10 6.47 0.40 1.56
N VAL A 11 6.96 -0.81 1.89
CA VAL A 11 6.58 -1.51 3.13
C VAL A 11 7.07 -0.79 4.37
N ILE A 12 8.30 -0.26 4.36
CA ILE A 12 8.83 0.52 5.49
C ILE A 12 7.96 1.75 5.70
N SER A 13 7.63 2.50 4.64
CA SER A 13 6.73 3.65 4.74
C SER A 13 5.35 3.24 5.25
N TYR A 14 4.75 2.17 4.73
CA TYR A 14 3.45 1.68 5.17
C TYR A 14 3.42 1.33 6.66
N LEU A 15 4.41 0.57 7.15
CA LEU A 15 4.51 0.19 8.56
C LEU A 15 4.86 1.39 9.45
N ALA A 16 5.70 2.31 8.99
CA ALA A 16 6.01 3.54 9.71
C ALA A 16 4.76 4.39 9.88
N THR A 17 3.93 4.54 8.85
CA THR A 17 2.66 5.25 8.94
C THR A 17 1.66 4.53 9.85
N ALA A 18 1.65 3.19 9.85
CA ALA A 18 0.79 2.42 10.77
C ALA A 18 1.19 2.66 12.22
N TRP A 19 2.48 2.87 12.47
CA TRP A 19 3.02 3.15 13.80
C TRP A 19 2.83 4.59 14.25
N SER A 20 3.09 5.57 13.37
CA SER A 20 3.06 6.99 13.72
C SER A 20 1.65 7.56 13.85
N GLY A 21 0.67 6.95 13.18
CA GLY A 21 -0.69 7.49 13.13
C GLY A 21 -0.80 8.78 12.31
N PRO A 22 -2.01 9.37 12.21
CA PRO A 22 -2.24 10.69 11.63
C PRO A 22 -1.64 11.81 12.51
N GLY A 23 -1.24 12.93 11.90
CA GLY A 23 -0.74 14.10 12.64
C GLY A 23 -1.82 14.77 13.50
N GLU A 24 -1.43 15.55 14.50
CA GLU A 24 -2.39 16.31 15.32
C GLU A 24 -3.18 17.30 14.44
N GLY A 25 -4.52 17.17 14.44
CA GLY A 25 -5.43 17.99 13.64
C GLY A 25 -5.84 17.38 12.30
N ASP A 26 -5.23 16.25 11.92
CA ASP A 26 -5.58 15.53 10.70
C ASP A 26 -6.78 14.59 10.92
N THR A 27 -7.82 14.77 10.11
CA THR A 27 -8.85 13.73 9.99
C THR A 27 -8.34 12.60 9.10
N LEU A 28 -8.82 11.37 9.31
CA LEU A 28 -8.48 10.19 8.49
C LEU A 28 -8.57 10.43 6.98
N PHE A 29 -9.41 11.38 6.55
CA PHE A 29 -9.65 11.71 5.15
C PHE A 29 -8.90 12.95 4.64
N ASN A 30 -8.37 13.80 5.52
CA ASN A 30 -7.78 15.09 5.15
C ASN A 30 -6.27 15.20 5.48
N GLY A 31 -5.75 14.30 6.31
CA GLY A 31 -4.36 14.34 6.79
C GLY A 31 -3.26 13.83 5.87
N GLY A 32 -3.39 14.04 4.56
CA GLY A 32 -2.40 13.58 3.58
C GLY A 32 -2.34 12.06 3.35
N PHE A 33 -2.87 11.23 4.26
CA PHE A 33 -2.87 9.77 4.13
C PHE A 33 -3.73 9.27 2.96
N VAL A 34 -5.03 9.59 2.94
CA VAL A 34 -5.95 9.19 1.85
C VAL A 34 -5.54 9.79 0.50
N PRO A 35 -5.16 11.08 0.40
CA PRO A 35 -4.58 11.62 -0.83
C PRO A 35 -3.33 10.85 -1.30
N GLY A 36 -2.43 10.51 -0.37
CA GLY A 36 -1.23 9.70 -0.66
C GLY A 36 -1.57 8.29 -1.14
N LEU A 37 -2.57 7.65 -0.56
CA LEU A 37 -3.10 6.36 -1.02
C LEU A 37 -3.62 6.43 -2.45
N VAL A 38 -4.40 7.46 -2.77
CA VAL A 38 -4.97 7.66 -4.11
C VAL A 38 -3.84 7.90 -5.12
N VAL A 39 -2.83 8.70 -4.77
CA VAL A 39 -1.67 8.95 -5.64
C VAL A 39 -0.88 7.65 -5.89
N ILE A 40 -0.59 6.87 -4.85
CA ILE A 40 0.09 5.57 -4.98
C ILE A 40 -0.74 4.59 -5.81
N PHE A 41 -2.07 4.59 -5.65
CA PHE A 41 -2.98 3.76 -6.42
C PHE A 41 -3.01 4.15 -7.90
N VAL A 42 -3.10 5.44 -8.22
CA VAL A 42 -3.08 5.95 -9.60
C VAL A 42 -1.73 5.68 -10.26
N ILE A 43 -0.62 5.93 -9.57
CA ILE A 43 0.73 5.62 -10.05
C ILE A 43 0.89 4.10 -10.23
N GLY A 44 0.33 3.31 -9.30
CA GLY A 44 0.28 1.86 -9.40
C GLY A 44 -0.45 1.41 -10.67
N LEU A 45 -1.66 1.90 -10.91
CA LEU A 45 -2.44 1.57 -12.11
C LEU A 45 -1.75 1.99 -13.41
N VAL A 46 -1.23 3.21 -13.50
CA VAL A 46 -0.49 3.69 -14.67
C VAL A 46 0.79 2.86 -14.87
N GLY A 47 1.49 2.58 -13.76
CA GLY A 47 2.69 1.75 -13.75
C GLY A 47 2.42 0.30 -14.16
N VAL A 48 1.23 -0.26 -13.91
CA VAL A 48 0.85 -1.60 -14.38
C VAL A 48 0.87 -1.68 -15.90
N PHE A 49 0.43 -0.64 -16.60
CA PHE A 49 0.41 -0.63 -18.06
C PHE A 49 1.82 -0.48 -18.68
N LEU A 50 2.69 0.27 -18.01
CA LEU A 50 4.05 0.58 -18.50
C LEU A 50 5.09 -0.47 -18.07
N PHE A 51 5.08 -0.87 -16.79
CA PHE A 51 6.09 -1.73 -16.16
C PHE A 51 5.45 -2.75 -15.19
N PRO A 52 4.62 -3.70 -15.70
CA PRO A 52 3.83 -4.62 -14.89
C PRO A 52 4.67 -5.43 -13.88
N ARG A 53 5.82 -5.96 -14.31
CA ARG A 53 6.71 -6.78 -13.46
C ARG A 53 7.31 -5.98 -12.31
N THR A 54 7.77 -4.75 -12.57
CA THR A 54 8.35 -3.86 -11.54
C THR A 54 7.30 -3.47 -10.51
N VAL A 55 6.10 -3.14 -10.97
CA VAL A 55 4.99 -2.73 -10.10
C VAL A 55 4.45 -3.89 -9.27
N GLY A 56 4.32 -5.08 -9.87
CA GLY A 56 3.92 -6.29 -9.14
C GLY A 56 4.87 -6.58 -7.99
N MET A 57 6.17 -6.64 -8.27
CA MET A 57 7.20 -6.86 -7.24
C MET A 57 7.22 -5.76 -6.16
N MET A 58 6.83 -4.53 -6.49
CA MET A 58 6.79 -3.42 -5.53
C MET A 58 5.63 -3.56 -4.53
N PHE A 59 4.45 -4.01 -4.97
CA PHE A 59 3.27 -4.10 -4.11
C PHE A 59 3.13 -5.43 -3.36
N THR A 60 3.74 -6.52 -3.85
CA THR A 60 3.69 -7.85 -3.22
C THR A 60 4.06 -7.85 -1.73
N PRO A 61 5.11 -7.14 -1.27
CA PRO A 61 5.46 -7.14 0.15
C PRO A 61 4.40 -6.52 1.07
N ILE A 62 3.61 -5.55 0.59
CA ILE A 62 2.53 -4.94 1.40
C ILE A 62 1.46 -5.96 1.72
N THR A 63 1.12 -6.84 0.78
CA THR A 63 0.12 -7.90 1.00
C THR A 63 0.42 -8.74 2.25
N PHE A 64 1.70 -9.04 2.47
CA PHE A 64 2.16 -9.77 3.65
C PHE A 64 2.25 -8.89 4.90
N ALA A 65 2.61 -7.61 4.74
CA ALA A 65 2.64 -6.64 5.83
C ALA A 65 1.25 -6.14 6.26
N THR A 66 0.20 -6.43 5.50
CA THR A 66 -1.16 -5.88 5.70
C THR A 66 -1.75 -6.23 7.07
N PRO A 67 -1.71 -7.50 7.55
CA PRO A 67 -2.23 -7.84 8.88
C PRO A 67 -1.47 -7.12 9.99
N VAL A 68 -0.15 -6.96 9.83
CA VAL A 68 0.69 -6.22 10.77
C VAL A 68 0.33 -4.74 10.78
N GLY A 69 0.21 -4.11 9.61
CA GLY A 69 -0.20 -2.72 9.49
C GLY A 69 -1.61 -2.45 10.04
N PHE A 70 -2.55 -3.39 9.88
CA PHE A 70 -3.88 -3.31 10.50
C PHE A 70 -3.80 -3.29 12.03
N VAL A 71 -3.08 -4.26 12.63
CA VAL A 71 -2.96 -4.34 14.09
C VAL A 71 -2.22 -3.14 14.64
N LEU A 72 -1.14 -2.70 13.99
CA LEU A 72 -0.37 -1.52 14.39
C LEU A 72 -1.22 -0.25 14.31
N GLY A 73 -1.92 -0.04 13.20
CA GLY A 73 -2.81 1.12 13.02
C GLY A 73 -3.97 1.12 14.01
N TRP A 74 -4.50 -0.05 14.35
CA TRP A 74 -5.54 -0.17 15.38
C TRP A 74 -5.00 0.24 16.76
N ILE A 75 -3.82 -0.26 17.14
CA ILE A 75 -3.22 0.06 18.45
C ILE A 75 -2.81 1.53 18.53
N SER A 76 -2.27 2.10 17.45
CA SER A 76 -1.70 3.46 17.46
C SER A 76 -2.77 4.57 17.36
N SER A 77 -3.84 4.36 16.58
CA SER A 77 -4.79 5.43 16.26
C SER A 77 -6.26 4.97 16.20
N GLY A 78 -6.54 3.76 16.67
CA GLY A 78 -7.89 3.22 16.78
C GLY A 78 -8.37 2.43 15.56
N ILE A 79 -9.52 1.77 15.73
CA ILE A 79 -9.99 0.75 14.78
C ILE A 79 -10.26 1.29 13.37
N GLY A 80 -10.68 2.56 13.26
CA GLY A 80 -10.90 3.23 11.97
C GLY A 80 -9.61 3.35 11.15
N PHE A 81 -8.51 3.73 11.80
CA PHE A 81 -7.20 3.80 11.15
C PHE A 81 -6.68 2.40 10.78
N GLY A 82 -6.91 1.40 11.64
CA GLY A 82 -6.65 0.00 11.32
C GLY A 82 -7.33 -0.44 10.02
N PHE A 83 -8.65 -0.20 9.88
CA PHE A 83 -9.38 -0.54 8.65
C PHE A 83 -8.87 0.19 7.41
N VAL A 84 -8.44 1.43 7.57
CA VAL A 84 -7.83 2.21 6.50
C VAL A 84 -6.51 1.58 6.03
N MET A 85 -5.67 1.11 6.95
CA MET A 85 -4.46 0.34 6.62
C MET A 85 -4.77 -0.98 5.94
N LEU A 86 -5.77 -1.71 6.44
CA LEU A 86 -6.23 -2.94 5.81
C LEU A 86 -6.75 -2.70 4.39
N GLY A 87 -7.50 -1.63 4.18
CA GLY A 87 -8.00 -1.22 2.86
C GLY A 87 -6.88 -0.96 1.86
N PHE A 88 -5.80 -0.29 2.28
CA PHE A 88 -4.63 -0.11 1.43
C PHE A 88 -3.99 -1.45 1.03
N GLY A 89 -3.80 -2.34 2.00
CA GLY A 89 -3.24 -3.66 1.73
C GLY A 89 -4.06 -4.49 0.75
N VAL A 90 -5.39 -4.43 0.88
CA VAL A 90 -6.33 -5.06 -0.07
C VAL A 90 -6.22 -4.45 -1.46
N LEU A 91 -6.06 -3.13 -1.58
CA LEU A 91 -5.86 -2.48 -2.88
C LEU A 91 -4.53 -2.90 -3.54
N CYS A 92 -3.44 -2.98 -2.77
CA CYS A 92 -2.15 -3.48 -3.27
C CYS A 92 -2.25 -4.95 -3.71
N TRP A 93 -3.04 -5.75 -3.00
CA TRP A 93 -3.36 -7.11 -3.43
C TRP A 93 -4.14 -7.15 -4.74
N ALA A 94 -5.16 -6.30 -4.89
CA ALA A 94 -5.92 -6.22 -6.13
C ALA A 94 -5.02 -5.84 -7.32
N VAL A 95 -4.07 -4.93 -7.13
CA VAL A 95 -3.08 -4.55 -8.17
C VAL A 95 -2.22 -5.76 -8.58
N THR A 96 -1.67 -6.50 -7.61
CA THR A 96 -0.87 -7.71 -7.92
C THR A 96 -1.69 -8.79 -8.62
N PHE A 97 -2.96 -8.96 -8.23
CA PHE A 97 -3.87 -9.89 -8.88
C PHE A 97 -4.21 -9.49 -10.33
N VAL A 98 -4.46 -8.20 -10.59
CA VAL A 98 -4.71 -7.67 -11.93
C VAL A 98 -3.50 -7.87 -12.83
N ILE A 99 -2.28 -7.64 -12.33
CA ILE A 99 -1.05 -7.90 -13.09
C ILE A 99 -0.95 -9.39 -13.46
N GLY A 100 -1.16 -10.28 -12.50
CA GLY A 100 -1.10 -11.73 -12.74
C GLY A 100 -2.16 -12.23 -13.73
N LYS A 101 -3.31 -11.56 -13.83
CA LYS A 101 -4.37 -11.91 -14.79
C LYS A 101 -4.17 -11.30 -16.18
N VAL A 102 -3.73 -10.04 -16.26
CA VAL A 102 -3.64 -9.30 -17.52
C VAL A 102 -2.31 -9.56 -18.24
N ARG A 103 -1.24 -9.84 -17.49
CA ARG A 103 0.08 -10.17 -18.05
C ARG A 103 0.78 -11.26 -17.22
N PRO A 104 0.32 -12.52 -17.28
CA PRO A 104 0.89 -13.63 -16.51
C PRO A 104 2.38 -13.89 -16.81
N GLU A 105 2.86 -13.48 -17.98
CA GLU A 105 4.26 -13.57 -18.41
C GLU A 105 5.17 -12.58 -17.67
N SER A 106 4.57 -11.57 -17.03
CA SER A 106 5.24 -10.51 -16.28
C SER A 106 5.39 -10.82 -14.79
N THR A 107 4.59 -11.74 -14.26
CA THR A 107 4.74 -12.27 -12.89
C THR A 107 5.89 -13.26 -12.80
#